data_AF-A0A9D2M362-F1
#
_entry.id   AF-A0A9D2M362-F1
#
_cell.length_a   1.000
_cell.length_b   1.000
_cell.length_c   1.000
_cell.angle_alpha   90.00
_cell.angle_beta   90.00
_cell.angle_gamma   90.00
#
_symmetry.space_group_name_H-M   'P 1'
#
loop_
_entity.id
_entity.type
_entity.pdbx_description
1 polymer ?
#
loop_
_entity_poly.entity_id
_entity_poly.type
_entity_poly.pdbx_seq_one_letter_code
_entity_poly.pdbx_strand_id
1 'polypeptide(L)' 'MKEQLKGIAAILFGILLCSAEEGLNSIVLHNFSDFPFSLLGLLFGGIGLFLVFRSSAER' A
#
# COMPACT_ATOMS: atom_id res chain seq x y z
N MET A 1 20.48 -7.99 6.09
CA MET A 1 19.09 -8.48 5.87
C MET A 1 18.03 -7.37 5.89
N LYS A 2 18.24 -6.23 6.58
CA LYS A 2 17.23 -5.15 6.70
C LYS A 2 16.77 -4.55 5.35
N GLU A 3 17.69 -4.38 4.41
CA GLU A 3 17.35 -3.83 3.08
C GLU A 3 16.57 -4.81 2.22
N GLN A 4 16.85 -6.12 2.35
CA GLN A 4 16.07 -7.15 1.67
C GLN A 4 14.63 -7.19 2.20
N LEU A 5 14.44 -7.02 3.51
CA LEU A 5 13.11 -6.95 4.12
C LEU A 5 12.29 -5.74 3.63
N LYS A 6 12.96 -4.60 3.39
CA LYS A 6 12.39 -3.41 2.74
C LYS A 6 11.90 -3.70 1.31
N GLY A 7 12.75 -4.36 0.52
CA GLY A 7 12.41 -4.78 -0.84
C GLY A 7 11.23 -5.75 -0.85
N ILE A 8 11.25 -6.75 0.04
CA ILE A 8 10.15 -7.71 0.19
C ILE A 8 8.85 -7.02 0.60
N ALA A 9 8.89 -6.06 1.53
CA ALA A 9 7.71 -5.30 1.94
C ALA A 9 7.11 -4.48 0.80
N ALA A 10 7.95 -3.85 -0.04
CA ALA A 10 7.49 -3.12 -1.23
C ALA A 10 6.85 -4.06 -2.27
N ILE A 11 7.46 -5.22 -2.51
CA ILE A 11 6.92 -6.22 -3.43
C ILE A 11 5.58 -6.76 -2.92
N LEU A 12 5.48 -7.13 -1.63
CA LEU A 12 4.21 -7.59 -1.05
C LEU A 12 3.12 -6.53 -1.15
N PHE A 13 3.43 -5.27 -0.86
CA PHE A 13 2.48 -4.17 -0.99
C PHE A 13 2.01 -4.01 -2.43
N GLY A 14 2.92 -4.05 -3.41
CA GLY A 14 2.58 -4.00 -4.84
C GLY A 14 1.68 -5.16 -5.29
N ILE A 15 1.92 -6.38 -4.81
CA ILE A 15 1.07 -7.54 -5.11
C ILE A 15 -0.32 -7.37 -4.49
N LEU A 16 -0.42 -6.86 -3.26
CA LEU A 16 -1.72 -6.54 -2.64
C LEU A 16 -2.50 -5.50 -3.45
N LEU A 17 -1.83 -4.46 -3.97
CA LEU A 17 -2.46 -3.45 -4.82
C LEU A 17 -2.95 -4.03 -6.14
N CYS A 18 -2.17 -4.90 -6.77
CA CYS A 18 -2.53 -5.58 -8.01
C CYS A 18 -3.73 -6.52 -7.78
N SER A 19 -3.75 -7.26 -6.67
CA SER A 19 -4.90 -8.10 -6.31
C SER A 19 -6.14 -7.28 -5.95
N ALA A 20 -5.97 -6.03 -5.55
CA ALA A 20 -7.04 -5.09 -5.30
C ALA A 20 -7.44 -4.31 -6.55
N GLU A 21 -6.81 -4.50 -7.72
CA GLU A 21 -6.98 -3.70 -8.93
C GLU A 21 -8.43 -3.65 -9.42
N GLU A 22 -9.14 -4.79 -9.46
CA GLU A 22 -10.54 -4.84 -9.89
C GLU A 22 -11.45 -4.01 -8.96
N GLY A 23 -11.18 -4.05 -7.65
CA GLY A 23 -11.87 -3.26 -6.64
C GLY A 23 -11.47 -1.78 -6.67
N LEU A 24 -10.17 -1.49 -6.80
CA LEU A 24 -9.63 -0.14 -6.85
C LEU A 24 -10.08 0.60 -8.11
N ASN A 25 -10.06 -0.04 -9.28
CA ASN A 25 -10.51 0.56 -10.53
C ASN A 25 -12.02 0.88 -10.47
N SER A 26 -12.83 -0.02 -9.91
CA SER A 26 -14.27 0.21 -9.70
C SER A 26 -14.57 1.32 -8.68
N ILE A 27 -13.80 1.38 -7.58
CA ILE A 27 -13.92 2.41 -6.54
C ILE A 27 -13.46 3.79 -7.05
N VAL A 28 -12.37 3.85 -7.82
CA VAL A 28 -11.82 5.11 -8.37
C VAL A 28 -12.67 5.67 -9.51
N LEU A 29 -13.23 4.83 -10.39
CA LEU A 29 -14.01 5.29 -11.55
C LEU A 29 -15.53 5.34 -11.33
N HIS A 30 -16.11 4.54 -10.43
CA HIS A 30 -17.55 4.24 -10.54
C HIS A 30 -18.37 4.28 -9.23
N ASN A 31 -17.78 4.12 -8.03
CA ASN A 31 -18.57 4.11 -6.78
C ASN A 31 -17.86 4.79 -5.59
N PHE A 32 -18.34 5.98 -5.21
CA PHE A 32 -17.87 6.75 -4.04
C PHE A 32 -18.35 6.21 -2.67
N SER A 33 -19.22 5.20 -2.63
CA SER A 33 -19.81 4.69 -1.38
C SER A 33 -18.85 3.84 -0.56
N ASP A 34 -18.05 2.98 -1.21
CA ASP A 34 -17.02 2.13 -0.56
C ASP A 34 -15.60 2.75 -0.61
N PHE A 35 -15.52 3.93 -1.21
CA PHE A 35 -14.32 4.75 -1.36
C PHE A 35 -13.60 5.08 -0.04
N PRO A 36 -14.27 5.50 1.05
CA PRO A 36 -13.54 6.01 2.23
C PRO A 36 -12.74 4.92 2.95
N PHE A 37 -13.25 3.70 3.05
CA PHE A 37 -12.54 2.61 3.74
C PHE A 37 -11.36 2.07 2.92
N SER A 38 -11.56 1.91 1.61
CA SER A 38 -10.50 1.48 0.70
C SER A 38 -9.38 2.51 0.59
N LEU A 39 -9.71 3.82 0.58
CA LEU A 39 -8.71 4.89 0.61
C LEU A 39 -7.92 4.92 1.92
N LEU A 40 -8.59 4.71 3.06
CA LEU A 40 -7.92 4.64 4.36
C LEU A 40 -6.93 3.46 4.39
N GLY A 41 -7.33 2.28 3.91
CA GLY A 41 -6.42 1.14 3.78
C GLY A 41 -5.21 1.43 2.91
N LEU A 42 -5.41 2.09 1.77
CA LEU A 42 -4.32 2.51 0.88
C LEU A 42 -3.38 3.53 1.55
N LEU A 43 -3.93 4.52 2.26
CA LEU A 43 -3.17 5.53 2.99
C LEU A 43 -2.35 4.92 4.12
N PHE A 44 -2.96 4.11 4.99
CA PHE A 44 -2.27 3.45 6.09
C PHE A 44 -1.21 2.47 5.59
N GLY A 45 -1.49 1.74 4.51
CA GLY A 45 -0.52 0.86 3.84
C GLY A 45 0.68 1.63 3.29
N GLY A 46 0.44 2.76 2.62
CA GLY A 46 1.49 3.65 2.12
C GLY A 46 2.32 4.28 3.23
N ILE A 47 1.69 4.73 4.33
CA ILE A 47 2.38 5.26 5.51
C ILE A 47 3.23 4.17 6.18
N GLY A 48 2.72 2.96 6.32
CA GLY A 48 3.46 1.82 6.86
C GLY A 48 4.70 1.48 6.02
N LEU A 49 4.55 1.49 4.68
CA LEU A 49 5.66 1.29 3.77
C LEU A 49 6.69 2.42 3.85
N PHE A 50 6.23 3.67 3.92
CA PHE A 50 7.09 4.84 4.11
C PHE A 50 7.88 4.76 5.43
N LEU A 51 7.25 4.34 6.53
CA LEU A 51 7.91 4.16 7.82
C LEU A 51 8.95 3.03 7.78
N VAL A 52 8.66 1.91 7.11
CA VAL A 52 9.64 0.83 6.87
C VAL A 52 10.85 1.33 6.08
N PHE A 53 10.61 2.16 5.06
CA PHE A 53 11.68 2.77 4.27
C PHE A 53 12.49 3.80 5.06
N ARG A 54 11.80 4.67 5.83
CA ARG A 54 12.40 5.74 6.65
C ARG A 54 13.14 5.20 7.87
N SER A 55 12.64 4.15 8.51
CA SER A 55 13.31 3.54 9.66
C SER A 55 14.60 2.78 9.29
N SER A 56 14.78 2.53 8.00
CA SER A 56 16.07 2.08 7.49
C SER A 56 16.99 3.22 7.05
N ALA A 57 16.49 4.46 6.99
CA ALA A 57 17.27 5.66 6.66
C ALA A 57 17.77 6.41 7.91
N GLU A 58 17.23 6.12 9.10
CA GLU A 58 17.70 6.65 10.40
C GLU A 58 18.96 5.93 10.96
N ARG A 59 19.69 5.19 10.12
CA ARG A 59 20.94 4.52 10.50
C ARG A 59 22.04 4.75 9.47
#